data_AF-A0A7W3Z6Q0-F1
#
_entry.id   AF-A0A7W3Z6Q0-F1
#
_cell.length_a   1.000
_cell.length_b   1.000
_cell.length_c   1.000
_cell.angle_alpha   90.00
_cell.angle_beta   90.00
_cell.angle_gamma   90.00
#
_symmetry.space_group_name_H-M   'P 1'
#
loop_
_entity.id
_entity.type
_entity.pdbx_description
1 polymer ?
#
loop_
_entity_poly.entity_id
_entity_poly.type
_entity_poly.pdbx_seq_one_letter_code
_entity_poly.pdbx_strand_id
1 'polypeptide(L)' 'MANLEFKPYLLTEEKPKEFEDFRNLTSELLKDIEGDITFYHIATLGKFEITSNNLKLDQNKLNSFINEISDYLI' A
#
# COMPACT_ATOMS: atom_id res chain seq x y z
N MET A 1 7.11 12.62 5.13
CA MET A 1 6.84 11.62 4.08
C MET A 1 6.50 10.30 4.75
N ALA A 2 5.40 9.69 4.31
CA ALA A 2 4.94 8.42 4.84
C ALA A 2 5.94 7.30 4.52
N ASN A 3 6.24 6.48 5.51
CA ASN A 3 7.05 5.29 5.34
C ASN A 3 6.15 4.12 4.91
N LEU A 4 6.47 3.50 3.78
CA LEU A 4 5.67 2.45 3.15
C LEU A 4 6.37 1.11 3.30
N GLU A 5 5.79 0.18 4.05
CA GLU A 5 6.37 -1.15 4.30
C GLU A 5 5.52 -2.26 3.70
N PHE A 6 6.16 -3.22 3.03
CA PHE A 6 5.51 -4.46 2.65
C PHE A 6 5.67 -5.51 3.75
N LYS A 7 4.56 -6.09 4.18
CA LYS A 7 4.53 -7.24 5.06
C LYS A 7 3.73 -8.35 4.41
N PRO A 8 4.35 -9.50 4.10
CA PRO A 8 3.63 -10.63 3.54
C PRO A 8 2.63 -11.16 4.56
N TYR A 9 1.50 -11.66 4.08
CA TYR A 9 0.48 -12.29 4.94
C TYR A 9 0.95 -13.68 5.39
N LEU A 10 1.59 -14.43 4.50
CA LEU A 10 2.28 -15.69 4.80
C LEU A 10 3.80 -15.50 4.75
N LEU A 11 4.55 -16.12 5.66
CA LEU A 11 6.02 -16.03 5.69
C LEU A 11 6.72 -16.48 4.39
N THR A 12 6.03 -17.23 3.55
CA THR A 12 6.52 -17.75 2.27
C THR A 12 6.13 -16.88 1.07
N GLU A 13 5.34 -15.83 1.25
CA GLU A 13 4.97 -14.93 0.16
C GLU A 13 6.16 -14.07 -0.23
N GLU A 14 6.51 -14.13 -1.51
CA GLU A 14 7.44 -13.20 -2.10
C GLU A 14 6.77 -11.83 -2.27
N LYS A 15 7.60 -10.79 -2.20
CA LYS A 15 7.17 -9.43 -2.51
C LYS A 15 6.73 -9.36 -3.98
N PRO A 16 5.52 -8.86 -4.28
CA PRO A 16 5.03 -8.76 -5.66
C PRO A 16 5.90 -7.83 -6.50
N LYS A 17 5.96 -8.09 -7.80
CA LYS A 17 6.75 -7.25 -8.74
C LYS A 17 6.19 -5.84 -8.81
N GLU A 18 4.87 -5.75 -8.71
CA GLU A 18 4.06 -4.54 -8.78
C GLU A 18 4.23 -3.67 -7.52
N PHE A 19 4.82 -4.19 -6.44
CA PHE A 19 4.92 -3.44 -5.19
C PHE A 19 5.81 -2.20 -5.33
N GLU A 20 6.90 -2.24 -6.09
CA GLU A 20 7.74 -1.04 -6.24
C GLU A 20 7.02 0.07 -6.99
N ASP A 21 6.23 -0.27 -8.02
CA ASP A 21 5.42 0.70 -8.75
C ASP A 21 4.29 1.24 -7.86
N PHE A 22 3.62 0.36 -7.13
CA PHE A 22 2.62 0.72 -6.11
C PHE A 22 3.21 1.67 -5.06
N ARG A 23 4.39 1.34 -4.53
CA ARG A 23 5.08 2.12 -3.52
C ARG A 23 5.46 3.50 -4.05
N ASN A 24 5.97 3.59 -5.28
CA ASN A 24 6.33 4.86 -5.89
C ASN A 24 5.10 5.78 -6.03
N LEU A 25 4.01 5.27 -6.62
CA LEU A 25 2.76 6.03 -6.78
C LEU A 25 2.16 6.45 -5.43
N THR A 26 2.14 5.53 -4.47
CA THR A 26 1.61 5.79 -3.12
C THR A 26 2.50 6.79 -2.37
N SER A 27 3.83 6.74 -2.55
CA SER A 27 4.77 7.65 -1.89
C SER A 27 4.64 9.08 -2.40
N GLU A 28 4.36 9.27 -3.69
CA GLU A 28 4.09 10.58 -4.29
C GLU A 28 2.80 11.18 -3.70
N LEU A 29 1.76 10.35 -3.55
CA LEU A 29 0.47 10.77 -2.99
C LEU A 29 0.56 11.12 -1.49
N LEU A 30 1.45 10.46 -0.76
CA LEU A 30 1.64 10.63 0.69
C LEU A 30 2.91 11.43 1.06
N LYS A 31 3.52 12.14 0.12
CA LYS A 31 4.82 12.81 0.31
C LYS A 31 4.82 13.83 1.45
N ASP A 32 3.71 14.56 1.60
CA ASP A 32 3.55 15.64 2.58
C ASP A 32 2.95 15.15 3.92
N ILE A 33 2.71 13.85 4.05
CA ILE A 33 2.13 13.25 5.25
C ILE A 33 3.24 12.54 6.03
N GLU A 34 3.18 12.59 7.36
CA GLU A 34 4.07 11.86 8.24
C GLU A 34 3.37 10.65 8.84
N GLY A 35 4.14 9.56 8.98
CA GLY A 35 3.70 8.30 9.57
C GLY A 35 4.21 7.08 8.81
N ASP A 36 3.68 5.93 9.14
CA ASP A 36 3.99 4.61 8.65
C ASP A 36 2.70 3.91 8.23
N ILE A 37 2.80 3.19 7.13
CA ILE A 37 1.73 2.34 6.64
C ILE A 37 2.33 1.02 6.15
N THR A 38 1.71 -0.06 6.60
CA THR A 38 2.14 -1.42 6.25
C THR A 38 1.09 -2.04 5.35
N PHE A 39 1.54 -2.61 4.24
CA PHE A 39 0.69 -3.24 3.24
C PHE A 39 0.94 -4.73 3.18
N TYR A 40 -0.08 -5.47 2.76
CA TYR A 40 0.03 -6.84 2.28
C TYR A 40 -0.58 -6.95 0.88
N HIS A 41 -0.27 -8.03 0.18
CA HIS A 41 -0.78 -8.27 -1.17
C HIS A 41 -1.76 -9.44 -1.18
N ILE A 42 -2.93 -9.23 -1.75
CA ILE A 42 -3.93 -10.26 -2.00
C ILE A 42 -3.69 -10.82 -3.40
N ALA A 43 -2.85 -11.85 -3.49
CA ALA A 43 -2.45 -12.43 -4.77
C ALA A 43 -3.62 -12.91 -5.64
N THR A 44 -4.71 -13.38 -5.03
CA THR A 44 -5.92 -13.79 -5.77
C THR A 44 -6.67 -12.65 -6.44
N LEU A 45 -6.48 -11.42 -5.95
CA LEU A 45 -7.12 -10.21 -6.46
C LEU A 45 -6.13 -9.28 -7.16
N GLY A 46 -4.82 -9.50 -7.03
CA GLY A 46 -3.78 -8.58 -7.50
C GLY A 46 -3.68 -7.27 -6.71
N LYS A 47 -4.32 -7.19 -5.53
CA LYS A 47 -4.52 -5.91 -4.81
C LYS A 47 -3.62 -5.75 -3.59
N PHE A 48 -3.28 -4.51 -3.26
CA PHE A 48 -2.65 -4.18 -1.99
C PHE A 48 -3.69 -3.72 -0.98
N GLU A 49 -3.57 -4.18 0.26
CA GLU A 49 -4.41 -3.75 1.36
C GLU A 49 -3.56 -3.32 2.55
N ILE A 50 -4.14 -2.46 3.39
CA ILE A 50 -3.48 -1.89 4.56
C ILE A 50 -3.67 -2.81 5.76
N THR A 51 -2.56 -3.22 6.37
CA THR A 51 -2.57 -3.95 7.65
C THR A 51 -2.42 -3.04 8.86
N SER A 52 -1.69 -1.94 8.71
CA SER A 52 -1.42 -0.98 9.79
C SER A 52 -1.30 0.42 9.19
N ASN A 53 -1.90 1.41 9.85
CA ASN A 53 -1.87 2.81 9.44
C ASN A 53 -1.80 3.70 10.69
N ASN A 54 -0.77 4.55 10.77
CA ASN A 54 -0.67 5.59 11.81
C ASN A 54 -0.73 7.02 11.22
N LEU A 55 -1.01 7.15 9.93
CA LEU A 55 -1.10 8.44 9.24
C LEU A 55 -2.25 9.25 9.81
N LYS A 56 -2.06 10.57 9.90
CA LYS A 56 -3.14 11.53 10.22
C LYS A 56 -4.00 11.81 8.98
N LEU A 57 -4.49 10.76 8.33
CA LEU A 57 -5.37 10.81 7.17
C LEU A 57 -6.64 10.00 7.43
N ASP A 58 -7.74 10.40 6.80
CA ASP A 58 -8.98 9.64 6.81
C ASP A 58 -8.80 8.25 6.18
N GLN A 59 -9.14 7.20 6.93
CA GLN A 59 -8.94 5.80 6.52
C GLN A 59 -9.72 5.45 5.24
N ASN A 60 -10.93 5.99 5.06
CA ASN A 60 -11.75 5.67 3.89
C ASN A 60 -11.16 6.27 2.62
N LYS A 61 -10.66 7.51 2.70
CA LYS A 61 -9.93 8.14 1.58
C LYS A 61 -8.67 7.35 1.24
N LEU A 62 -7.90 6.95 2.25
CA LEU A 62 -6.68 6.18 2.05
C LEU A 62 -6.95 4.85 1.35
N ASN A 63 -7.94 4.10 1.82
CA ASN A 63 -8.37 2.84 1.21
C ASN A 63 -8.84 3.04 -0.24
N SER A 64 -9.55 4.12 -0.53
CA SER A 64 -10.01 4.44 -1.89
C SER A 64 -8.82 4.64 -2.83
N PHE A 65 -7.84 5.47 -2.43
CA PHE A 65 -6.64 5.71 -3.24
C PHE A 65 -5.81 4.44 -3.47
N ILE A 66 -5.63 3.61 -2.44
CA ILE A 66 -4.86 2.38 -2.55
C ILE A 66 -5.54 1.37 -3.48
N ASN A 67 -6.87 1.28 -3.42
CA ASN A 67 -7.64 0.46 -4.34
C ASN A 67 -7.51 0.97 -5.78
N GLU A 68 -7.61 2.28 -6.00
CA GLU A 68 -7.44 2.88 -7.33
C GLU A 68 -6.03 2.63 -7.91
N ILE A 69 -4.98 2.79 -7.10
CA ILE A 69 -3.59 2.50 -7.54
C ILE A 69 -3.43 1.01 -7.83
N SER A 70 -3.99 0.13 -6.98
CA SER A 70 -3.95 -1.31 -7.21
C SER A 70 -4.65 -1.67 -8.52
N ASP A 71 -5.86 -1.13 -8.77
CA ASP A 71 -6.62 -1.38 -9.99
C ASP A 71 -5.94 -0.84 -11.26
N TYR A 72 -5.08 0.18 -11.14
CA TYR A 72 -4.30 0.70 -12.26
C TYR A 72 -3.09 -0.18 -12.62
N LEU A 73 -2.56 -0.94 -11.67
CA LEU A 73 -1.34 -1.75 -11.84
C LEU A 73 -1.61 -3.20 -12.29
N ILE A 74 -2.86 -3.65 -12.23
CA ILE A 74 -3.34 -4.99 -12.64
C ILE A 74 -3.84 -4.94 -14.08
#